data_AF-A0A7W0DTM5-F1
#
_entry.id   AF-A0A7W0DTM5-F1
#
_cell.length_a   1.000
_cell.length_b   1.000
_cell.length_c   1.000
_cell.angle_alpha   90.00
_cell.angle_beta   90.00
_cell.angle_gamma   90.00
#
_symmetry.space_group_name_H-M   'P 1'
#
loop_
_entity.id
_entity.type
_entity.pdbx_description
1 polymer ?
#
loop_
_entity_poly.entity_id
_entity_poly.type
_entity_poly.pdbx_seq_one_letter_code
_entity_poly.pdbx_strand_id
1 'polypeptide(L)'
;MTAIRATAVTAAACAAVLATALPSSAINSYNAKPAPERTEVGALVATWDNDGDPATPDRVDWVCSGTMIDADTFLTAAHCTTDWPDNVKFYVSLDQDVQAGLDAAAKKYPGDPAAQANAVAVQGTAHSHPGYPGPASDTHDISVIELPAAKVKSRWSFTPATLPTANQLGALGPQGLNSTDWFVAGYGTQEAVNGPGGQTHPGGGVRMKAPVTFNALNDSWVRLAMTAPQGNGGACYGDSGGPNFAVIGGKNVLAATTITGDTPCYATNVTYRLDTPGARAFLAPFVALP
;
A
#
# COMPACT_ATOMS: atom_id res chain seq x y z
N MET A 1 -49.61 55.88 -33.14
CA MET A 1 -49.77 54.62 -32.39
C MET A 1 -48.61 53.72 -32.76
N THR A 2 -47.57 53.75 -31.94
CA THR A 2 -46.24 53.24 -32.29
C THR A 2 -46.10 51.83 -31.74
N ALA A 3 -45.88 50.85 -32.62
CA ALA A 3 -45.73 49.45 -32.29
C ALA A 3 -44.45 49.21 -31.48
N ILE A 4 -44.58 48.64 -30.28
CA ILE A 4 -43.45 48.21 -29.45
C ILE A 4 -43.13 46.75 -29.77
N ARG A 5 -41.86 46.54 -30.08
CA ARG A 5 -41.23 45.31 -30.55
C ARG A 5 -41.21 44.22 -29.47
N ALA A 6 -41.50 43.00 -29.90
CA ALA A 6 -41.28 41.77 -29.14
C ALA A 6 -39.81 41.62 -28.77
N THR A 7 -39.54 41.37 -27.49
CA THR A 7 -38.24 40.88 -27.00
C THR A 7 -38.46 39.45 -26.50
N ALA A 8 -38.01 38.50 -27.32
CA ALA A 8 -37.92 37.11 -26.92
C ALA A 8 -36.79 36.97 -25.90
N VAL A 9 -37.15 36.62 -24.66
CA VAL A 9 -36.18 36.22 -23.63
C VAL A 9 -35.83 34.76 -23.89
N THR A 10 -34.70 34.52 -24.53
CA THR A 10 -34.08 33.19 -24.59
C THR A 10 -33.56 32.84 -23.20
N ALA A 11 -34.30 31.99 -22.48
CA ALA A 11 -33.82 31.38 -21.25
C ALA A 11 -32.67 30.42 -21.60
N ALA A 12 -31.43 30.84 -21.34
CA ALA A 12 -30.27 29.98 -21.40
C ALA A 12 -30.37 28.95 -20.26
N ALA A 13 -30.68 27.70 -20.60
CA ALA A 13 -30.66 26.60 -19.66
C ALA A 13 -29.21 26.34 -19.25
N CYS A 14 -28.82 26.82 -18.06
CA CYS A 14 -27.58 26.41 -17.42
C CYS A 14 -27.74 24.95 -16.99
N ALA A 15 -27.22 24.02 -17.80
CA ALA A 15 -27.02 22.64 -17.37
C ALA A 15 -25.95 22.65 -16.28
N ALA A 16 -26.37 22.53 -15.02
CA ALA A 16 -25.46 22.24 -13.92
C ALA A 16 -24.90 20.83 -14.14
N VAL A 17 -23.67 20.75 -14.63
CA VAL A 17 -22.90 19.51 -14.59
C VAL A 17 -22.58 19.27 -13.12
N LEU A 18 -23.32 18.37 -12.46
CA LEU A 18 -22.86 17.79 -11.21
C LEU A 18 -21.59 16.98 -11.53
N ALA A 19 -20.43 17.59 -11.30
CA ALA A 19 -19.20 16.83 -11.17
C ALA A 19 -19.33 15.99 -9.90
N THR A 20 -19.63 14.70 -10.05
CA THR A 20 -19.38 13.73 -8.97
C THR A 20 -17.87 13.71 -8.76
N ALA A 21 -17.38 14.35 -7.70
CA ALA A 21 -16.03 14.11 -7.23
C ALA A 21 -15.98 12.63 -6.82
N LEU A 22 -15.32 11.78 -7.63
CA LEU A 22 -14.99 10.44 -7.19
C LEU A 22 -13.98 10.59 -6.04
N PRO A 23 -14.17 9.88 -4.91
CA PRO A 23 -13.22 9.90 -3.81
C PRO A 23 -11.84 9.40 -4.28
N SER A 24 -10.81 9.87 -3.58
CA SER A 24 -9.41 9.70 -3.96
C SER A 24 -8.99 8.23 -4.04
N SER A 25 -8.35 7.87 -5.14
CA SER A 25 -7.79 6.54 -5.41
C SER A 25 -6.27 6.64 -5.44
N ALA A 26 -5.50 5.75 -4.81
CA ALA A 26 -4.04 5.83 -4.98
C ALA A 26 -3.23 4.52 -4.76
N ILE A 27 -2.74 4.05 -5.90
CA ILE A 27 -1.36 3.79 -6.34
C ILE A 27 -1.20 4.83 -7.48
N ASN A 28 0.01 5.16 -7.98
CA ASN A 28 0.18 6.28 -8.93
C ASN A 28 -0.90 6.25 -10.06
N SER A 29 -1.41 7.42 -10.44
CA SER A 29 -2.71 7.55 -11.12
C SER A 29 -2.74 6.95 -12.53
N TYR A 30 -1.57 6.65 -13.10
CA TYR A 30 -1.43 6.04 -14.41
C TYR A 30 -1.82 4.56 -14.36
N ASN A 31 -2.91 4.20 -15.04
CA ASN A 31 -3.38 2.80 -15.15
C ASN A 31 -3.65 2.08 -13.80
N ALA A 32 -3.63 2.82 -12.68
CA ALA A 32 -4.08 2.30 -11.40
C ALA A 32 -5.61 2.18 -11.38
N LYS A 33 -6.08 1.17 -10.66
CA LYS A 33 -7.50 0.94 -10.44
C LYS A 33 -7.75 0.37 -9.04
N PRO A 34 -8.95 0.59 -8.46
CA PRO A 34 -9.33 -0.08 -7.24
C PRO A 34 -9.14 -1.59 -7.35
N ALA A 35 -8.70 -2.21 -6.26
CA ALA A 35 -8.42 -3.64 -6.20
C ALA A 35 -9.27 -4.34 -5.12
N PRO A 36 -10.62 -4.25 -5.15
CA PRO A 36 -11.49 -4.86 -4.14
C PRO A 36 -11.36 -6.40 -4.12
N GLU A 37 -10.86 -7.00 -5.19
CA GLU A 37 -10.60 -8.43 -5.26
C GLU A 37 -9.29 -8.87 -4.59
N ARG A 38 -8.40 -7.93 -4.22
CA ARG A 38 -7.12 -8.21 -3.54
C ARG A 38 -7.30 -8.17 -2.03
N THR A 39 -8.24 -8.97 -1.52
CA THR A 39 -8.70 -9.00 -0.12
C THR A 39 -7.57 -9.21 0.91
N GLU A 40 -6.49 -9.85 0.50
CA GLU A 40 -5.28 -10.14 1.27
C GLU A 40 -4.34 -8.94 1.46
N VAL A 41 -4.48 -7.90 0.65
CA VAL A 41 -3.64 -6.69 0.73
C VAL A 41 -4.25 -5.76 1.77
N GLY A 42 -3.42 -5.23 2.66
CA GLY A 42 -3.90 -4.43 3.80
C GLY A 42 -3.09 -3.17 4.02
N ALA A 43 -3.68 -2.27 4.80
CA ALA A 43 -3.03 -1.07 5.32
C ALA A 43 -2.48 -1.36 6.71
N LEU A 44 -1.24 -0.96 6.96
CA LEU A 44 -0.66 -0.84 8.27
C LEU A 44 -1.12 0.49 8.88
N VAL A 45 -1.84 0.41 9.99
CA VAL A 45 -2.30 1.54 10.78
C VAL A 45 -1.46 1.60 12.05
N ALA A 46 -1.07 2.80 12.48
CA ALA A 46 -0.31 3.00 13.70
C ALA A 46 -0.99 4.02 14.60
N THR A 47 -0.81 3.86 15.91
CA THR A 47 -1.00 4.94 16.88
C THR A 47 0.33 5.27 17.54
N TRP A 48 0.67 6.55 17.71
CA TRP A 48 1.94 6.96 18.30
C TRP A 48 1.85 8.36 18.94
N ASP A 49 2.71 8.62 19.92
CA ASP A 49 2.93 9.97 20.46
C ASP A 49 3.79 10.76 19.46
N ASN A 50 3.28 11.90 18.99
CA ASN A 50 3.95 12.69 17.94
C ASN A 50 4.66 13.95 18.47
N ASP A 51 4.58 14.26 19.76
CA ASP A 51 5.14 15.49 20.33
C ASP A 51 5.85 15.29 21.68
N GLY A 52 5.78 14.11 22.27
CA GLY A 52 6.42 13.78 23.54
C GLY A 52 5.67 14.34 24.76
N ASP A 53 4.49 14.92 24.57
CA ASP A 53 3.63 15.42 25.63
C ASP A 53 2.55 14.40 25.96
N PRO A 54 2.58 13.75 27.14
CA PRO A 54 1.56 12.77 27.52
C PRO A 54 0.16 13.38 27.69
N ALA A 55 0.01 14.71 27.66
CA ALA A 55 -1.29 15.38 27.65
C ALA A 55 -1.91 15.49 26.24
N THR A 56 -1.12 15.39 25.17
CA THR A 56 -1.62 15.36 23.80
C THR A 56 -2.09 13.93 23.46
N PRO A 57 -3.31 13.76 22.92
CA PRO A 57 -3.72 12.45 22.43
C PRO A 57 -2.77 11.95 21.33
N ASP A 58 -2.45 10.66 21.36
CA ASP A 58 -1.69 10.00 20.28
C ASP A 58 -2.26 10.35 18.89
N ARG A 59 -1.44 10.25 17.85
CA ARG A 59 -1.93 10.21 16.47
C ARG A 59 -2.51 8.83 16.17
N VAL A 60 -3.38 8.76 15.17
CA VAL A 60 -3.70 7.52 14.47
C VAL A 60 -3.71 7.81 12.98
N ASP A 61 -3.06 6.96 12.20
CA ASP A 61 -3.09 7.04 10.74
C ASP A 61 -2.74 5.69 10.11
N TRP A 62 -3.08 5.52 8.84
CA TRP A 62 -2.44 4.51 8.01
C TRP A 62 -1.06 5.03 7.57
N VAL A 63 -0.06 4.16 7.59
CA VAL A 63 1.35 4.57 7.44
C VAL A 63 2.08 3.80 6.35
N CYS A 64 1.64 2.57 6.09
CA CYS A 64 2.23 1.67 5.10
C CYS A 64 1.19 0.69 4.57
N SER A 65 1.63 -0.14 3.63
CA SER A 65 0.87 -1.26 3.08
C SER A 65 1.51 -2.59 3.48
N GLY A 66 0.85 -3.69 3.13
CA GLY A 66 1.36 -5.03 3.32
C GLY A 66 0.40 -6.08 2.82
N THR A 67 0.64 -7.35 3.16
CA THR A 67 -0.16 -8.47 2.66
C THR A 67 -0.25 -9.60 3.66
N MET A 68 -1.44 -10.15 3.84
CA MET A 68 -1.65 -11.37 4.60
C MET A 68 -0.99 -12.55 3.87
N ILE A 69 -0.01 -13.17 4.52
CA ILE A 69 0.70 -14.37 4.02
C ILE A 69 0.28 -15.64 4.78
N ASP A 70 -0.43 -15.49 5.90
CA ASP A 70 -1.19 -16.54 6.59
C ASP A 70 -2.51 -15.96 7.15
N ALA A 71 -3.25 -16.72 7.96
CA ALA A 71 -4.50 -16.30 8.59
C ALA A 71 -4.32 -15.14 9.60
N ASP A 72 -3.13 -15.01 10.19
CA ASP A 72 -2.75 -14.03 11.20
C ASP A 72 -1.42 -13.32 10.93
N THR A 73 -0.65 -13.73 9.92
CA THR A 73 0.63 -13.09 9.59
C THR A 73 0.48 -12.08 8.46
N PHE A 74 0.75 -10.82 8.77
CA PHE A 74 0.75 -9.71 7.81
C PHE A 74 2.18 -9.27 7.49
N LEU A 75 2.62 -9.47 6.26
CA LEU A 75 3.93 -9.08 5.76
C LEU A 75 3.98 -7.59 5.39
N THR A 76 5.03 -6.90 5.83
CA THR A 76 5.34 -5.51 5.48
C THR A 76 6.86 -5.26 5.45
N ALA A 77 7.28 -4.01 5.31
CA ALA A 77 8.69 -3.61 5.35
C ALA A 77 9.13 -3.31 6.81
N ALA A 78 10.41 -3.55 7.12
CA ALA A 78 10.95 -3.23 8.44
C ALA A 78 10.91 -1.72 8.73
N HIS A 79 11.22 -0.88 7.73
CA HIS A 79 11.18 0.58 7.90
C HIS A 79 9.79 1.13 8.24
N CYS A 80 8.71 0.36 8.00
CA CYS A 80 7.36 0.72 8.43
C CYS A 80 7.12 0.48 9.92
N THR A 81 7.99 -0.29 10.58
CA THR A 81 7.83 -0.79 11.95
C THR A 81 8.98 -0.42 12.90
N THR A 82 10.02 0.25 12.39
CA THR A 82 11.18 0.73 13.16
C THR A 82 11.19 2.25 13.27
N ASP A 83 12.03 2.78 14.17
CA ASP A 83 12.22 4.22 14.38
C ASP A 83 10.95 4.97 14.84
N TRP A 84 10.05 4.25 15.49
CA TRP A 84 8.87 4.81 16.15
C TRP A 84 9.13 5.11 17.63
N PRO A 85 8.35 6.03 18.25
CA PRO A 85 8.32 6.20 19.69
C PRO A 85 7.92 4.92 20.44
N ASP A 86 8.39 4.77 21.67
CA ASP A 86 8.18 3.55 22.49
C ASP A 86 6.70 3.16 22.68
N ASN A 87 5.77 4.12 22.60
CA ASN A 87 4.34 3.87 22.79
C ASN A 87 3.61 3.41 21.51
N VAL A 88 4.31 3.24 20.39
CA VAL A 88 3.68 2.87 19.12
C VAL A 88 2.89 1.57 19.24
N LYS A 89 1.73 1.54 18.57
CA LYS A 89 0.96 0.31 18.40
C LYS A 89 0.60 0.14 16.94
N PHE A 90 0.78 -1.07 16.43
CA PHE A 90 0.46 -1.42 15.04
C PHE A 90 -0.85 -2.17 14.94
N TYR A 91 -1.59 -1.86 13.88
CA TYR A 91 -2.86 -2.45 13.54
C TYR A 91 -2.91 -2.75 12.05
N VAL A 92 -3.68 -3.75 11.65
CA VAL A 92 -3.88 -4.12 10.25
C VAL A 92 -5.34 -3.97 9.88
N SER A 93 -5.60 -3.27 8.77
CA SER A 93 -6.92 -3.19 8.15
C SER A 93 -6.90 -3.82 6.77
N LEU A 94 -7.88 -4.67 6.50
CA LEU A 94 -8.17 -5.21 5.17
C LEU A 94 -9.45 -4.58 4.59
N ASP A 95 -9.78 -3.36 4.98
CA ASP A 95 -10.87 -2.60 4.37
C ASP A 95 -10.43 -2.01 3.02
N GLN A 96 -11.34 -1.92 2.06
CA GLN A 96 -11.03 -1.34 0.73
C GLN A 96 -10.63 0.14 0.83
N ASP A 97 -11.21 0.88 1.77
CA ASP A 97 -10.98 2.31 2.00
C ASP A 97 -10.79 2.53 3.51
N VAL A 98 -9.52 2.48 3.94
CA VAL A 98 -9.14 2.68 5.35
C VAL A 98 -9.20 4.16 5.73
N GLN A 99 -8.96 5.08 4.78
CA GLN A 99 -9.04 6.52 5.03
C GLN A 99 -10.45 6.92 5.44
N ALA A 100 -11.47 6.52 4.66
CA ALA A 100 -12.86 6.80 5.00
C ALA A 100 -13.27 6.19 6.34
N GLY A 101 -12.74 5.00 6.65
CA GLY A 101 -12.91 4.36 7.96
C GLY A 101 -12.34 5.21 9.10
N LEU A 102 -11.10 5.67 8.96
CA LEU A 102 -10.43 6.51 9.95
C LEU A 102 -11.14 7.87 10.12
N ASP A 103 -11.57 8.50 9.03
CA ASP A 103 -12.33 9.75 9.06
C ASP A 103 -13.67 9.60 9.81
N ALA A 104 -14.35 8.48 9.61
CA ALA A 104 -15.59 8.15 10.33
C ALA A 104 -15.31 7.85 11.81
N ALA A 105 -14.22 7.14 12.09
CA ALA A 105 -13.81 6.79 13.45
C ALA A 105 -13.42 8.05 14.25
N ALA A 106 -12.68 8.99 13.65
CA ALA A 106 -12.29 10.24 14.28
C ALA A 106 -13.49 11.09 14.72
N LYS A 107 -14.57 11.10 13.93
CA LYS A 107 -15.84 11.76 14.29
C LYS A 107 -16.55 11.05 15.44
N LYS A 108 -16.50 9.71 15.46
CA LYS A 108 -17.20 8.88 16.45
C LYS A 108 -16.47 8.83 17.80
N TYR A 109 -15.14 8.89 17.78
CA TYR A 109 -14.27 8.75 18.95
C TYR A 109 -13.29 9.93 19.04
N PRO A 110 -13.78 11.17 19.19
CA PRO A 110 -12.91 12.35 19.18
C PRO A 110 -11.92 12.31 20.35
N GLY A 111 -10.64 12.47 20.05
CA GLY A 111 -9.57 12.44 21.06
C GLY A 111 -9.23 11.05 21.62
N ASP A 112 -9.74 9.97 21.02
CA ASP A 112 -9.41 8.59 21.40
C ASP A 112 -8.83 7.80 20.20
N PRO A 113 -7.52 7.93 19.95
CA PRO A 113 -6.83 7.29 18.82
C PRO A 113 -6.87 5.75 18.88
N ALA A 114 -6.87 5.19 20.09
CA ALA A 114 -6.97 3.75 20.29
C ALA A 114 -8.35 3.22 19.89
N ALA A 115 -9.44 3.91 20.27
CA ALA A 115 -10.78 3.55 19.81
C ALA A 115 -10.94 3.75 18.29
N GLN A 116 -10.31 4.79 17.73
CA GLN A 116 -10.30 5.04 16.29
C GLN A 116 -9.63 3.89 15.52
N ALA A 117 -8.43 3.48 15.93
CA ALA A 117 -7.70 2.36 15.32
C ALA A 117 -8.50 1.04 15.43
N ASN A 118 -9.04 0.73 16.61
CA ASN A 118 -9.84 -0.49 16.83
C ASN A 118 -11.15 -0.51 16.02
N ALA A 119 -11.67 0.65 15.61
CA ALA A 119 -12.86 0.72 14.78
C ALA A 119 -12.62 0.19 13.36
N VAL A 120 -11.40 0.34 12.84
CA VAL A 120 -11.05 0.05 11.42
C VAL A 120 -10.06 -1.10 11.24
N ALA A 121 -9.33 -1.47 12.29
CA ALA A 121 -8.19 -2.37 12.21
C ALA A 121 -8.11 -3.33 13.40
N VAL A 122 -7.28 -4.38 13.27
CA VAL A 122 -6.95 -5.32 14.35
C VAL A 122 -5.52 -5.07 14.81
N GLN A 123 -5.32 -4.85 16.11
CA GLN A 123 -3.99 -4.67 16.68
C GLN A 123 -3.17 -5.96 16.58
N GLY A 124 -1.88 -5.83 16.27
CA GLY A 124 -0.92 -6.92 16.23
C GLY A 124 0.43 -6.53 16.82
N THR A 125 1.37 -7.48 16.77
CA THR A 125 2.74 -7.30 17.26
C THR A 125 3.70 -7.32 16.08
N ALA A 126 4.55 -6.30 15.97
CA ALA A 126 5.56 -6.23 14.92
C ALA A 126 6.78 -7.08 15.26
N HIS A 127 7.30 -7.76 14.25
CA HIS A 127 8.54 -8.52 14.29
C HIS A 127 9.38 -8.11 13.08
N SER A 128 10.26 -7.12 13.25
CA SER A 128 11.17 -6.68 12.20
C SER A 128 12.39 -7.62 12.12
N HIS A 129 12.98 -7.77 10.94
CA HIS A 129 14.22 -8.52 10.81
C HIS A 129 15.33 -7.92 11.69
N PRO A 130 15.99 -8.70 12.57
CA PRO A 130 16.96 -8.16 13.53
C PRO A 130 18.23 -7.57 12.89
N GLY A 131 18.49 -7.94 11.63
CA GLY A 131 19.58 -7.41 10.82
C GLY A 131 19.26 -6.13 10.03
N TYR A 132 18.05 -5.56 10.13
CA TYR A 132 17.71 -4.27 9.53
C TYR A 132 18.49 -3.13 10.23
N PRO A 133 19.04 -2.11 9.53
CA PRO A 133 18.88 -1.78 8.10
C PRO A 133 19.85 -2.46 7.14
N GLY A 134 20.72 -3.37 7.62
CA GLY A 134 21.65 -4.14 6.79
C GLY A 134 22.59 -3.31 5.89
N PRO A 135 23.45 -3.96 5.09
CA PRO A 135 24.19 -3.29 4.01
C PRO A 135 23.26 -2.97 2.82
N ALA A 136 23.64 -2.01 1.96
CA ALA A 136 22.87 -1.65 0.77
C ALA A 136 22.62 -2.81 -0.22
N SER A 137 23.46 -3.85 -0.19
CA SER A 137 23.29 -5.07 -0.98
C SER A 137 22.14 -5.95 -0.48
N ASP A 138 21.83 -5.89 0.82
CA ASP A 138 20.74 -6.62 1.48
C ASP A 138 20.38 -5.88 2.78
N THR A 139 19.36 -5.03 2.72
CA THR A 139 18.99 -4.21 3.87
C THR A 139 18.22 -4.99 4.93
N HIS A 140 17.82 -6.22 4.64
CA HIS A 140 16.87 -6.99 5.43
C HIS A 140 15.60 -6.19 5.76
N ASP A 141 15.11 -5.38 4.82
CA ASP A 141 13.94 -4.51 5.03
C ASP A 141 12.64 -5.30 4.92
N ILE A 142 12.40 -6.16 5.91
CA ILE A 142 11.27 -7.07 5.98
C ILE A 142 10.79 -7.20 7.42
N SER A 143 9.47 -7.22 7.61
CA SER A 143 8.82 -7.31 8.91
C SER A 143 7.49 -8.03 8.77
N VAL A 144 7.02 -8.65 9.86
CA VAL A 144 5.65 -9.15 9.94
C VAL A 144 4.92 -8.53 11.13
N ILE A 145 3.61 -8.41 11.01
CA ILE A 145 2.70 -8.13 12.12
C ILE A 145 1.92 -9.40 12.40
N GLU A 146 2.11 -9.98 13.59
CA GLU A 146 1.35 -11.14 14.07
C GLU A 146 0.05 -10.66 14.73
N LEU A 147 -1.08 -11.16 14.23
CA LEU A 147 -2.43 -10.72 14.61
C LEU A 147 -3.18 -11.82 15.39
N PRO A 148 -4.18 -11.47 16.22
CA PRO A 148 -5.09 -12.47 16.76
C PRO A 148 -6.00 -13.05 15.65
N ALA A 149 -5.71 -14.25 15.14
CA ALA A 149 -6.43 -14.89 14.02
C ALA A 149 -7.97 -14.83 14.14
N ALA A 150 -8.51 -15.08 15.34
CA ALA A 150 -9.95 -15.02 15.59
C ALA A 150 -10.55 -13.63 15.34
N LYS A 151 -9.82 -12.56 15.68
CA LYS A 151 -10.26 -11.18 15.42
C LYS A 151 -10.20 -10.85 13.93
N VAL A 152 -9.12 -11.24 13.25
CA VAL A 152 -8.98 -11.06 11.80
C VAL A 152 -10.15 -11.76 11.08
N LYS A 153 -10.37 -13.05 11.37
CA LYS A 153 -11.45 -13.86 10.78
C LYS A 153 -12.86 -13.31 11.08
N SER A 154 -13.05 -12.66 12.23
CA SER A 154 -14.34 -12.06 12.57
C SER A 154 -14.69 -10.83 11.73
N ARG A 155 -13.68 -10.19 11.13
CA ARG A 155 -13.84 -8.95 10.37
C ARG A 155 -13.74 -9.16 8.86
N TRP A 156 -12.83 -10.03 8.42
CA TRP A 156 -12.50 -10.17 7.00
C TRP A 156 -12.41 -11.63 6.57
N SER A 157 -12.75 -11.84 5.30
CA SER A 157 -12.52 -13.10 4.57
C SER A 157 -11.57 -12.81 3.41
N PHE A 158 -10.48 -13.55 3.33
CA PHE A 158 -9.46 -13.43 2.30
C PHE A 158 -8.78 -14.78 2.08
N THR A 159 -8.00 -14.89 1.00
CA THR A 159 -7.06 -16.00 0.79
C THR A 159 -5.64 -15.46 0.94
N PRO A 160 -4.81 -16.00 1.86
CA PRO A 160 -3.43 -15.53 2.00
C PRO A 160 -2.66 -15.59 0.68
N ALA A 161 -1.73 -14.65 0.50
CA ALA A 161 -0.93 -14.57 -0.71
C ALA A 161 0.00 -15.80 -0.86
N THR A 162 0.17 -16.26 -2.10
CA THR A 162 1.10 -17.35 -2.41
C THR A 162 2.53 -16.83 -2.42
N LEU A 163 3.35 -17.29 -1.48
CA LEU A 163 4.79 -16.99 -1.44
C LEU A 163 5.57 -17.74 -2.54
N PRO A 164 6.73 -17.22 -2.96
CA PRO A 164 7.55 -17.85 -3.98
C PRO A 164 8.35 -19.00 -3.39
N THR A 165 8.62 -20.01 -4.22
CA THR A 165 9.60 -21.07 -3.90
C THR A 165 11.02 -20.48 -3.87
N ALA A 166 11.97 -21.20 -3.24
CA ALA A 166 13.35 -20.73 -3.13
C ALA A 166 13.95 -20.42 -4.52
N ASN A 167 14.50 -19.21 -4.68
CA ASN A 167 15.10 -18.70 -5.92
C ASN A 167 14.19 -18.79 -7.17
N GLN A 168 12.87 -18.75 -7.01
CA GLN A 168 11.93 -18.84 -8.11
C GLN A 168 12.13 -17.76 -9.18
N LEU A 169 12.44 -16.52 -8.78
CA LEU A 169 12.69 -15.43 -9.73
C LEU A 169 14.00 -15.64 -10.49
N GLY A 170 15.04 -16.13 -9.81
CA GLY A 170 16.31 -16.48 -10.46
C GLY A 170 16.14 -17.61 -11.49
N ALA A 171 15.27 -18.58 -11.21
CA ALA A 171 15.00 -19.71 -12.10
C ALA A 171 14.26 -19.32 -13.40
N LEU A 172 13.54 -18.19 -13.43
CA LEU A 172 12.90 -17.68 -14.64
C LEU A 172 13.92 -17.21 -15.70
N GLY A 173 15.11 -16.78 -15.26
CA GLY A 173 16.10 -16.14 -16.11
C GLY A 173 15.64 -14.82 -16.73
N PRO A 174 16.52 -14.10 -17.45
CA PRO A 174 16.21 -12.76 -17.97
C PRO A 174 15.01 -12.72 -18.92
N GLN A 175 14.88 -13.70 -19.83
CA GLN A 175 13.77 -13.75 -20.77
C GLN A 175 12.44 -14.03 -20.05
N GLY A 176 12.43 -14.96 -19.09
CA GLY A 176 11.23 -15.28 -18.32
C GLY A 176 10.77 -14.10 -17.47
N LEU A 177 11.69 -13.38 -16.82
CA LEU A 177 11.38 -12.19 -16.04
C LEU A 177 10.80 -11.07 -16.92
N ASN A 178 11.36 -10.84 -18.10
CA ASN A 178 10.87 -9.85 -19.06
C ASN A 178 9.47 -10.20 -19.62
N SER A 179 9.14 -11.49 -19.75
CA SER A 179 7.83 -11.94 -20.24
C SER A 179 6.80 -12.15 -19.13
N THR A 180 7.18 -11.98 -17.87
CA THR A 180 6.28 -12.16 -16.72
C THR A 180 5.43 -10.90 -16.57
N ASP A 181 4.12 -11.07 -16.39
CA ASP A 181 3.26 -9.95 -16.00
C ASP A 181 3.48 -9.62 -14.52
N TRP A 182 3.65 -8.33 -14.23
CA TRP A 182 3.81 -7.84 -12.87
C TRP A 182 2.75 -6.79 -12.53
N PHE A 183 2.32 -6.78 -11.27
CA PHE A 183 1.51 -5.69 -10.75
C PHE A 183 1.81 -5.45 -9.27
N VAL A 184 1.70 -4.19 -8.85
CA VAL A 184 1.77 -3.77 -7.46
C VAL A 184 0.36 -3.55 -6.92
N ALA A 185 0.15 -3.75 -5.63
CA ALA A 185 -1.06 -3.37 -4.91
C ALA A 185 -0.72 -2.74 -3.56
N GLY A 186 -1.62 -1.91 -3.03
CA GLY A 186 -1.32 -1.11 -1.83
C GLY A 186 -2.28 0.06 -1.65
N TYR A 187 -1.99 0.91 -0.68
CA TYR A 187 -2.81 2.02 -0.21
C TYR A 187 -2.12 3.38 -0.36
N GLY A 188 -0.94 3.42 -0.97
CA GLY A 188 -0.11 4.61 -1.02
C GLY A 188 -0.70 5.75 -1.82
N THR A 189 -0.04 6.90 -1.85
CA THR A 189 -0.52 8.11 -2.53
C THR A 189 -0.34 8.08 -4.05
N GLN A 190 -0.80 9.12 -4.73
CA GLN A 190 -0.47 9.35 -6.14
C GLN A 190 0.93 9.96 -6.28
N GLU A 191 1.41 9.99 -7.52
CA GLU A 191 2.60 10.74 -7.93
C GLU A 191 2.54 12.22 -7.55
N ALA A 192 3.71 12.85 -7.53
CA ALA A 192 3.85 14.24 -7.14
C ALA A 192 3.03 15.16 -8.06
N VAL A 193 2.25 16.05 -7.46
CA VAL A 193 1.70 17.23 -8.14
C VAL A 193 2.47 18.47 -7.67
N ASN A 194 2.83 19.34 -8.61
CA ASN A 194 3.55 20.57 -8.29
C ASN A 194 2.56 21.68 -7.91
N GLY A 195 2.81 22.35 -6.78
CA GLY A 195 2.04 23.50 -6.33
C GLY A 195 2.87 24.52 -5.55
N PRO A 196 2.26 25.64 -5.12
CA PRO A 196 2.92 26.57 -4.19
C PRO A 196 3.33 25.83 -2.91
N GLY A 197 4.62 25.90 -2.55
CA GLY A 197 5.18 25.20 -1.38
C GLY A 197 5.86 23.87 -1.69
N GLY A 198 5.84 23.39 -2.94
CA GLY A 198 6.58 22.21 -3.39
C GLY A 198 5.70 21.11 -3.98
N GLN A 199 6.23 19.89 -3.98
CA GLN A 199 5.51 18.69 -4.40
C GLN A 199 4.57 18.22 -3.30
N THR A 200 3.35 17.84 -3.66
CA THR A 200 2.42 17.11 -2.79
C THR A 200 2.03 15.79 -3.44
N HIS A 201 1.64 14.82 -2.64
CA HIS A 201 1.24 13.50 -3.08
C HIS A 201 -0.20 13.24 -2.66
N PRO A 202 -1.19 13.50 -3.55
CA PRO A 202 -2.58 13.45 -3.18
C PRO A 202 -3.08 12.01 -3.05
N GLY A 203 -4.11 11.84 -2.22
CA GLY A 203 -4.79 10.57 -2.02
C GLY A 203 -4.13 9.65 -1.01
N GLY A 204 -4.34 8.36 -1.20
CA GLY A 204 -3.92 7.31 -0.28
C GLY A 204 -5.08 6.77 0.57
N GLY A 205 -4.82 5.68 1.27
CA GLY A 205 -5.76 5.01 2.16
C GLY A 205 -6.89 4.27 1.44
N VAL A 206 -6.82 4.11 0.12
CA VAL A 206 -7.71 3.24 -0.67
C VAL A 206 -6.88 2.17 -1.36
N ARG A 207 -7.33 0.93 -1.30
CA ARG A 207 -6.61 -0.20 -1.90
C ARG A 207 -6.68 -0.16 -3.42
N MET A 208 -5.53 -0.02 -4.04
CA MET A 208 -5.36 0.06 -5.47
C MET A 208 -4.45 -1.05 -5.98
N LYS A 209 -4.37 -1.17 -7.30
CA LYS A 209 -3.34 -1.91 -8.00
C LYS A 209 -2.97 -1.24 -9.32
N ALA A 210 -1.75 -1.45 -9.78
CA ALA A 210 -1.31 -1.01 -11.10
C ALA A 210 -0.33 -2.01 -11.74
N PRO A 211 -0.31 -2.14 -13.08
CA PRO A 211 0.74 -2.87 -13.77
C PRO A 211 2.09 -2.18 -13.56
N VAL A 212 3.14 -2.98 -13.44
CA VAL A 212 4.54 -2.54 -13.44
C VAL A 212 5.33 -3.43 -14.38
N THR A 213 6.49 -2.98 -14.86
CA THR A 213 7.32 -3.76 -15.80
C THR A 213 8.64 -4.17 -15.14
N PHE A 214 9.08 -5.40 -15.38
CA PHE A 214 10.40 -5.84 -14.93
C PHE A 214 11.53 -4.98 -15.52
N ASN A 215 12.50 -4.61 -14.70
CA ASN A 215 13.68 -3.85 -15.14
C ASN A 215 14.99 -4.60 -14.83
N ALA A 216 15.17 -5.05 -13.59
CA ALA A 216 16.39 -5.75 -13.20
C ALA A 216 16.17 -6.67 -12.01
N LEU A 217 16.97 -7.74 -11.93
CA LEU A 217 17.06 -8.63 -10.78
C LEU A 217 18.50 -8.62 -10.27
N ASN A 218 18.66 -8.57 -8.95
CA ASN A 218 19.91 -8.89 -8.27
C ASN A 218 19.62 -9.79 -7.05
N ASP A 219 20.62 -10.07 -6.23
CA ASP A 219 20.52 -11.03 -5.14
C ASP A 219 19.35 -10.75 -4.18
N SER A 220 19.12 -9.49 -3.82
CA SER A 220 18.10 -9.09 -2.82
C SER A 220 16.90 -8.36 -3.41
N TRP A 221 17.05 -7.81 -4.62
CA TRP A 221 16.11 -6.84 -5.18
C TRP A 221 15.56 -7.30 -6.53
N VAL A 222 14.27 -7.11 -6.72
CA VAL A 222 13.68 -6.97 -8.06
C VAL A 222 13.28 -5.52 -8.26
N ARG A 223 13.77 -4.92 -9.34
CA ARG A 223 13.51 -3.53 -9.72
C ARG A 223 12.45 -3.54 -10.80
N LEU A 224 11.41 -2.75 -10.56
CA LEU A 224 10.26 -2.63 -11.44
C LEU A 224 10.12 -1.17 -11.89
N ALA A 225 9.75 -0.99 -13.16
CA ALA A 225 9.47 0.30 -13.75
C ALA A 225 7.98 0.63 -13.58
N MET A 226 7.69 1.90 -13.27
CA MET A 226 6.32 2.42 -13.09
C MET A 226 5.96 3.51 -14.11
N THR A 227 6.69 3.59 -15.22
CA THR A 227 6.56 4.71 -16.17
C THR A 227 5.28 4.63 -17.02
N ALA A 228 4.55 5.75 -17.10
CA ALA A 228 3.32 5.86 -17.88
C ALA A 228 3.45 5.47 -19.37
N PRO A 229 4.55 5.81 -20.10
CA PRO A 229 4.72 5.41 -21.50
C PRO A 229 4.76 3.89 -21.73
N GLN A 230 5.10 3.10 -20.71
CA GLN A 230 5.06 1.64 -20.75
C GLN A 230 3.69 1.07 -20.38
N GLY A 231 2.68 1.92 -20.16
CA GLY A 231 1.36 1.50 -19.68
C GLY A 231 1.37 1.12 -18.19
N ASN A 232 2.43 1.45 -17.46
CA ASN A 232 2.54 1.16 -16.04
C ASN A 232 1.85 2.21 -15.20
N GLY A 233 1.51 1.80 -13.98
CA GLY A 233 1.47 2.68 -12.83
C GLY A 233 2.50 2.21 -11.79
N GLY A 234 2.32 2.52 -10.51
CA GLY A 234 3.29 2.10 -9.50
C GLY A 234 3.11 2.63 -8.10
N ALA A 235 3.91 2.08 -7.19
CA ALA A 235 3.93 2.45 -5.78
C ALA A 235 4.32 3.91 -5.54
N CYS A 236 3.81 4.48 -4.45
CA CYS A 236 4.24 5.76 -3.91
C CYS A 236 4.23 5.75 -2.37
N TYR A 237 4.24 6.92 -1.73
CA TYR A 237 4.25 7.04 -0.27
C TYR A 237 3.12 6.26 0.37
N GLY A 238 3.45 5.38 1.32
CA GLY A 238 2.50 4.50 1.99
C GLY A 238 2.23 3.16 1.28
N ASP A 239 2.75 2.93 0.08
CA ASP A 239 2.82 1.59 -0.53
C ASP A 239 3.99 0.75 -0.01
N SER A 240 4.88 1.35 0.78
CA SER A 240 5.95 0.64 1.49
C SER A 240 5.44 -0.59 2.22
N GLY A 241 6.15 -1.71 2.10
CA GLY A 241 5.74 -3.03 2.58
C GLY A 241 4.68 -3.73 1.72
N GLY A 242 4.02 -2.99 0.84
CA GLY A 242 2.98 -3.50 -0.07
C GLY A 242 3.50 -4.51 -1.09
N PRO A 243 2.62 -5.38 -1.60
CA PRO A 243 2.98 -6.51 -2.45
C PRO A 243 3.29 -6.11 -3.89
N ASN A 244 4.29 -6.79 -4.45
CA ASN A 244 4.55 -6.85 -5.88
C ASN A 244 4.38 -8.30 -6.34
N PHE A 245 3.38 -8.53 -7.18
CA PHE A 245 3.01 -9.84 -7.66
C PHE A 245 3.59 -10.12 -9.05
N ALA A 246 4.03 -11.35 -9.26
CA ALA A 246 4.44 -11.91 -10.55
C ALA A 246 3.46 -13.01 -10.97
N VAL A 247 3.01 -13.02 -12.23
CA VAL A 247 2.15 -14.09 -12.76
C VAL A 247 3.01 -15.26 -13.25
N ILE A 248 3.17 -16.28 -12.41
CA ILE A 248 4.02 -17.45 -12.70
C ILE A 248 3.13 -18.69 -12.80
N GLY A 249 3.17 -19.37 -13.95
CA GLY A 249 2.31 -20.55 -14.20
C GLY A 249 0.80 -20.23 -14.11
N GLY A 250 0.41 -19.01 -14.47
CA GLY A 250 -0.97 -18.52 -14.40
C GLY A 250 -1.48 -18.16 -13.00
N LYS A 251 -0.59 -18.11 -11.99
CA LYS A 251 -0.93 -17.76 -10.61
C LYS A 251 -0.20 -16.49 -10.17
N ASN A 252 -0.85 -15.68 -9.35
CA ASN A 252 -0.21 -14.52 -8.73
C ASN A 252 0.67 -15.01 -7.57
N VAL A 253 1.99 -14.85 -7.72
CA VAL A 253 2.98 -15.11 -6.68
C VAL A 253 3.41 -13.79 -6.08
N LEU A 254 3.37 -13.67 -4.74
CA LEU A 254 3.87 -12.50 -4.02
C LEU A 254 5.40 -12.48 -4.09
N ALA A 255 5.94 -11.89 -5.15
CA ALA A 255 7.36 -12.01 -5.48
C ALA A 255 8.25 -11.12 -4.59
N ALA A 256 7.76 -9.94 -4.21
CA ALA A 256 8.54 -8.94 -3.47
C ALA A 256 7.66 -7.94 -2.69
N THR A 257 8.26 -7.21 -1.76
CA THR A 257 7.65 -6.08 -1.03
C THR A 257 8.24 -4.74 -1.46
N THR A 258 7.43 -3.70 -1.58
CA THR A 258 7.89 -2.34 -1.93
C THR A 258 8.75 -1.76 -0.81
N ILE A 259 9.97 -1.31 -1.12
CA ILE A 259 10.88 -0.70 -0.13
C ILE A 259 11.11 0.78 -0.39
N THR A 260 11.41 1.16 -1.64
CA THR A 260 11.69 2.55 -1.97
C THR A 260 11.48 2.81 -3.47
N GLY A 261 11.59 4.07 -3.88
CA GLY A 261 11.40 4.52 -5.25
C GLY A 261 11.96 5.93 -5.44
N ASP A 262 11.64 6.54 -6.57
CA ASP A 262 11.96 7.94 -6.82
C ASP A 262 10.99 8.83 -6.05
N THR A 263 11.50 9.92 -5.47
CA THR A 263 10.72 10.87 -4.66
C THR A 263 9.41 11.32 -5.32
N PRO A 264 9.37 11.57 -6.65
CA PRO A 264 8.12 11.95 -7.32
C PRO A 264 7.12 10.82 -7.62
N CYS A 265 7.52 9.54 -7.48
CA CYS A 265 6.75 8.35 -7.83
C CYS A 265 6.37 8.21 -9.33
N TYR A 266 7.31 8.51 -10.22
CA TYR A 266 7.10 8.41 -11.68
C TYR A 266 7.81 7.24 -12.35
N ALA A 267 8.89 6.72 -11.78
CA ALA A 267 9.84 5.93 -12.56
C ALA A 267 10.19 4.57 -11.96
N THR A 268 10.45 4.49 -10.66
CA THR A 268 11.15 3.37 -10.04
C THR A 268 10.41 2.81 -8.84
N ASN A 269 10.22 1.49 -8.84
CA ASN A 269 9.82 0.73 -7.67
C ASN A 269 10.93 -0.28 -7.35
N VAL A 270 11.55 -0.14 -6.19
CA VAL A 270 12.63 -1.01 -5.70
C VAL A 270 12.04 -1.90 -4.62
N THR A 271 12.08 -3.22 -4.87
CA THR A 271 11.31 -4.18 -4.10
C THR A 271 12.18 -5.32 -3.58
N TYR A 272 12.00 -5.70 -2.32
CA TYR A 272 12.78 -6.73 -1.63
C TYR A 272 12.22 -8.11 -1.96
N ARG A 273 13.07 -8.97 -2.52
CA ARG A 273 12.69 -10.31 -2.99
C ARG A 273 12.31 -11.22 -1.82
N LEU A 274 11.22 -11.96 -1.97
CA LEU A 274 10.77 -12.92 -0.95
C LEU A 274 11.24 -14.36 -1.22
N ASP A 275 11.91 -14.59 -2.35
CA ASP A 275 12.46 -15.90 -2.73
C ASP A 275 13.93 -16.10 -2.33
N THR A 276 14.52 -15.13 -1.62
CA THR A 276 15.93 -15.16 -1.18
C THR A 276 16.12 -16.02 0.07
N PRO A 277 17.32 -16.56 0.31
CA PRO A 277 17.60 -17.29 1.55
C PRO A 277 17.33 -16.46 2.81
N GLY A 278 17.69 -15.16 2.81
CA GLY A 278 17.50 -14.26 3.96
C GLY A 278 16.02 -14.00 4.28
N ALA A 279 15.24 -13.57 3.28
CA ALA A 279 13.81 -13.34 3.44
C ALA A 279 13.08 -14.61 3.90
N ARG A 280 13.39 -15.76 3.28
CA ARG A 280 12.79 -17.05 3.64
C ARG A 280 13.19 -17.48 5.05
N ALA A 281 14.46 -17.33 5.44
CA ALA A 281 14.89 -17.66 6.80
C ALA A 281 14.14 -16.83 7.86
N PHE A 282 13.89 -15.55 7.57
CA PHE A 282 13.09 -14.68 8.43
C PHE A 282 11.61 -15.05 8.48
N LEU A 283 11.00 -15.44 7.36
CA LEU A 283 9.58 -15.77 7.28
C LEU A 283 9.25 -17.17 7.84
N ALA A 284 10.19 -18.10 7.84
CA ALA A 284 9.98 -19.50 8.23
C ALA A 284 9.32 -19.70 9.62
N PRO A 285 9.59 -18.89 10.65
CA PRO A 285 8.91 -18.99 11.94
C PRO A 285 7.45 -18.55 11.93
N PHE A 286 7.03 -17.75 10.94
CA PHE A 286 5.72 -17.10 10.91
C PHE A 286 4.75 -17.73 9.91
N VAL A 287 5.25 -18.41 8.89
CA VAL A 287 4.40 -18.97 7.82
C VAL A 287 5.00 -20.25 7.24
N ALA A 288 4.14 -21.15 6.78
CA ALA A 288 4.56 -22.33 6.02
C ALA A 288 5.11 -21.91 4.63
N LEU A 289 6.41 -22.11 4.43
CA LEU A 289 7.06 -21.80 3.15
C LEU A 289 6.91 -22.94 2.13
N PRO A 290 6.69 -22.62 0.85
CA PRO A 290 6.75 -23.58 -0.25
C PRO A 290 8.19 -23.90 -0.67
#